data_AF-A0A2U1LPE8-F1
#
_entry.id   AF-A0A2U1LPE8-F1
#
_cell.length_a   1.000
_cell.length_b   1.000
_cell.length_c   1.000
_cell.angle_alpha   90.00
_cell.angle_beta   90.00
_cell.angle_gamma   90.00
#
_symmetry.space_group_name_H-M   'P 1'
#
loop_
_entity.id
_entity.type
_entity.pdbx_description
1 polymer ?
#
loop_
_entity_poly.entity_id
_entity_poly.type
_entity_poly.pdbx_seq_one_letter_code
_entity_poly.pdbx_strand_id
1 'polypeptide(L)'
;MEQMKEKFVRLLLGEDMTGSGKGVSSALALSNAITNLAASVFGRLNKLAPIPEEKKRKWRKEVNWLLSVTDNIVEFVPSQQIGKDGSNMEMC
;
A
#
# COMPACT_ATOMS: atom_id res chain seq x y z
N MET A 1 4.51 -14.42 -2.80
CA MET A 1 5.12 -13.38 -3.65
C MET A 1 4.29 -13.14 -4.91
N GLU A 2 3.84 -14.19 -5.60
CA GLU A 2 3.08 -14.04 -6.85
C GLU A 2 1.82 -13.14 -6.75
N GLN A 3 0.97 -13.39 -5.75
CA GLN A 3 -0.23 -12.57 -5.51
C GLN A 3 0.07 -11.09 -5.15
N MET A 4 1.23 -10.84 -4.55
CA MET A 4 1.67 -9.47 -4.24
C MET A 4 2.10 -8.79 -5.54
N LYS A 5 2.93 -9.46 -6.36
CA LYS A 5 3.38 -8.96 -7.66
C LYS A 5 2.21 -8.61 -8.56
N GLU A 6 1.22 -9.49 -8.68
CA GLU A 6 0.03 -9.26 -9.50
C GLU A 6 -0.73 -7.99 -9.08
N LYS A 7 -0.89 -7.76 -7.77
CA LYS A 7 -1.55 -6.57 -7.23
C LYS A 7 -0.75 -5.30 -7.50
N PHE A 8 0.56 -5.32 -7.26
CA PHE A 8 1.41 -4.16 -7.53
C PHE A 8 1.49 -3.83 -9.02
N VAL A 9 1.54 -4.82 -9.90
CA VAL A 9 1.49 -4.60 -11.36
C VAL A 9 0.18 -3.91 -11.76
N ARG A 10 -0.96 -4.34 -11.21
CA ARG A 10 -2.26 -3.69 -11.46
C ARG A 10 -2.30 -2.24 -10.98
N LEU A 11 -1.67 -1.94 -9.84
CA LEU A 11 -1.55 -0.56 -9.34
C LEU A 11 -0.67 0.30 -10.25
N LEU A 12 0.44 -0.25 -10.74
CA LEU A 12 1.37 0.44 -11.65
C LEU A 12 0.75 0.72 -13.02
N LEU A 13 -0.14 -0.16 -13.48
CA LEU A 13 -0.88 0.01 -14.73
C LEU A 13 -2.06 1.00 -14.59
N GLY A 14 -2.38 1.47 -13.39
CA GLY A 14 -3.49 2.39 -13.17
C GLY A 14 -4.83 1.79 -13.63
N GLU A 15 -5.05 0.50 -13.36
CA GLU A 15 -6.24 -0.26 -13.82
C GLU A 15 -6.34 -0.49 -15.35
N ASP A 16 -5.45 0.09 -16.15
CA ASP A 16 -5.38 -0.15 -17.60
C ASP A 16 -4.55 -1.41 -17.92
N MET A 17 -5.24 -2.55 -17.97
CA MET A 17 -4.63 -3.84 -18.30
C MET A 17 -4.17 -3.96 -19.77
N THR A 18 -4.47 -2.97 -20.63
CA THR A 18 -4.02 -2.95 -22.03
C THR A 18 -2.62 -2.37 -22.21
N GLY A 19 -2.11 -1.66 -21.19
CA GLY A 19 -0.81 -0.98 -21.25
C GLY A 19 -0.80 0.27 -22.13
N SER A 20 -1.96 0.83 -22.48
CA SER A 20 -2.09 2.02 -23.34
C SER A 20 -1.73 3.33 -22.64
N GLY A 21 -1.46 3.30 -21.33
CA GLY A 21 -1.10 4.47 -20.53
C GLY A 21 -2.28 5.39 -20.23
N LYS A 22 -3.52 4.96 -20.50
CA LYS A 22 -4.76 5.71 -20.23
C LYS A 22 -5.38 5.34 -18.87
N GLY A 23 -4.59 4.77 -17.98
CA GLY A 23 -5.00 4.37 -16.64
C GLY A 23 -5.26 5.57 -15.71
N VAL A 24 -5.74 5.25 -14.52
CA VAL A 24 -5.93 6.22 -13.43
C VAL A 24 -4.61 6.48 -12.68
N SER A 25 -4.59 7.56 -11.88
CA SER A 25 -3.44 7.84 -11.01
C SER A 25 -3.18 6.70 -10.03
N SER A 26 -1.93 6.50 -9.60
CA SER A 26 -1.58 5.48 -8.61
C SER A 26 -2.32 5.68 -7.29
N ALA A 27 -2.60 6.94 -6.91
CA ALA A 27 -3.40 7.26 -5.74
C ALA A 27 -4.84 6.75 -5.88
N LEU A 28 -5.48 6.94 -7.04
CA LEU A 28 -6.83 6.46 -7.28
C LEU A 28 -6.87 4.93 -7.41
N ALA A 29 -5.90 4.32 -8.10
CA ALA A 29 -5.77 2.87 -8.17
C ALA A 29 -5.62 2.23 -6.78
N LEU A 30 -4.84 2.85 -5.90
CA LEU A 30 -4.65 2.41 -4.52
C LEU A 30 -5.94 2.55 -3.70
N SER A 31 -6.64 3.68 -3.82
CA SER A 31 -7.95 3.90 -3.19
C SER A 31 -8.98 2.86 -3.63
N ASN A 32 -9.07 2.58 -4.93
CA ASN A 32 -9.96 1.59 -5.50
C ASN A 32 -9.60 0.18 -5.01
N ALA A 33 -8.31 -0.17 -4.97
CA ALA A 33 -7.84 -1.46 -4.49
C ALA A 33 -8.22 -1.71 -3.02
N ILE A 34 -8.07 -0.70 -2.15
CA ILE A 34 -8.47 -0.78 -0.73
C ILE A 34 -9.99 -0.95 -0.61
N THR A 35 -10.76 -0.14 -1.34
CA THR A 35 -12.23 -0.18 -1.34
C THR A 35 -12.75 -1.54 -1.80
N ASN A 36 -12.20 -2.07 -2.89
CA ASN A 36 -12.55 -3.38 -3.43
C ASN A 36 -12.16 -4.53 -2.48
N LEU A 37 -11.01 -4.43 -1.81
CA LEU A 37 -10.61 -5.41 -0.79
C LEU A 37 -11.58 -5.42 0.40
N ALA A 38 -11.96 -4.24 0.89
CA ALA A 38 -12.92 -4.11 1.98
C ALA A 38 -14.29 -4.70 1.59
N ALA A 39 -14.80 -4.38 0.40
CA ALA A 39 -16.03 -4.96 -0.13
C ALA A 39 -15.95 -6.49 -0.25
N SER A 40 -14.82 -7.03 -0.71
CA SER A 40 -14.60 -8.48 -0.84
C SER A 40 -14.59 -9.22 0.50
N VAL A 41 -13.95 -8.64 1.54
CA VAL A 41 -13.81 -9.26 2.86
C VAL A 41 -15.09 -9.09 3.67
N PHE A 42 -15.58 -7.86 3.77
CA PHE A 42 -16.65 -7.47 4.70
C PHE A 42 -18.04 -7.44 4.06
N GLY A 43 -18.16 -7.29 2.74
CA GLY A 43 -19.45 -7.15 2.06
C GLY A 43 -20.40 -8.34 2.19
N ARG A 44 -19.89 -9.51 2.60
CA ARG A 44 -20.70 -10.71 2.89
C ARG A 44 -20.91 -10.97 4.39
N LEU A 45 -20.49 -10.06 5.26
CA LEU A 45 -20.72 -10.16 6.71
C LEU A 45 -22.04 -9.47 7.04
N ASN A 46 -23.10 -10.25 7.17
CA ASN A 46 -24.45 -9.78 7.45
C ASN A 46 -24.91 -10.09 8.88
N LYS A 47 -24.04 -10.67 9.70
CA LYS A 47 -24.30 -11.01 11.09
C LYS A 47 -23.19 -10.44 11.96
N LEU A 48 -23.56 -10.01 13.17
CA LEU A 48 -22.63 -9.64 14.22
C LEU A 48 -22.02 -10.91 14.80
N ALA A 49 -21.01 -11.42 14.12
CA ALA A 49 -20.24 -12.60 14.51
C ALA A 49 -18.75 -12.35 14.27
N PRO A 50 -17.85 -13.11 14.93
CA PRO A 50 -16.43 -13.03 14.64
C PRO A 50 -16.14 -13.26 13.15
N ILE A 51 -15.21 -12.47 12.60
CA ILE A 51 -14.77 -12.63 11.22
C ILE A 51 -14.10 -14.00 11.07
N PRO A 52 -14.47 -14.81 10.06
CA PRO A 52 -13.78 -16.06 9.77
C PRO A 52 -12.27 -15.86 9.65
N GLU A 53 -11.47 -16.71 10.30
CA GLU A 53 -10.01 -16.52 10.38
C GLU A 53 -9.34 -16.45 9.00
N GLU A 54 -9.87 -17.16 8.00
CA GLU A 54 -9.40 -17.04 6.62
C GLU A 54 -9.54 -15.61 6.06
N LYS A 55 -10.73 -15.01 6.21
CA LYS A 55 -11.01 -13.64 5.77
C LYS A 55 -10.17 -12.63 6.53
N LYS A 56 -10.02 -12.83 7.84
CA LYS A 56 -9.22 -11.98 8.72
C LYS A 56 -7.73 -12.03 8.35
N ARG A 57 -7.21 -13.22 8.03
CA ARG A 57 -5.83 -13.41 7.53
C ARG A 57 -5.65 -12.75 6.16
N LYS A 58 -6.61 -12.94 5.25
CA LYS A 58 -6.60 -12.29 3.93
C LYS A 58 -6.56 -10.78 4.05
N TRP A 59 -7.47 -10.21 4.85
CA TRP A 59 -7.54 -8.78 5.12
C TRP A 59 -6.21 -8.23 5.63
N ARG A 60 -5.69 -8.77 6.74
CA ARG A 60 -4.44 -8.30 7.35
C ARG A 60 -3.27 -8.34 6.37
N LYS A 61 -3.15 -9.42 5.60
CA LYS A 61 -2.06 -9.59 4.65
C LYS A 61 -2.14 -8.61 3.47
N GLU A 62 -3.31 -8.51 2.84
CA GLU A 62 -3.47 -7.70 1.63
C GLU A 62 -3.54 -6.21 1.93
N VAL A 63 -4.16 -5.81 3.05
CA VAL A 63 -4.20 -4.40 3.44
C VAL A 63 -2.79 -3.89 3.78
N ASN A 64 -1.97 -4.71 4.44
CA ASN A 64 -0.58 -4.35 4.74
C ASN A 64 0.24 -4.13 3.46
N TRP A 65 0.00 -4.90 2.40
CA TRP A 65 0.66 -4.68 1.12
C TRP A 65 0.25 -3.37 0.47
N LEU A 66 -1.01 -2.97 0.57
CA LEU A 66 -1.48 -1.70 0.04
C LEU A 66 -0.96 -0.51 0.86
N LEU A 67 -0.85 -0.67 2.18
CA LEU A 67 -0.36 0.38 3.08
C LEU A 67 1.15 0.56 3.07
N SER A 68 1.95 -0.39 2.57
CA SER A 68 3.41 -0.28 2.54
C SER A 68 3.93 0.90 1.71
N VAL A 69 3.09 1.51 0.86
CA VAL A 69 3.46 2.75 0.15
C VAL A 69 3.67 3.90 1.14
N THR A 70 2.93 3.92 2.26
CA THR A 70 2.99 4.98 3.26
C THR A 70 4.30 5.00 4.03
N ASP A 71 4.96 3.84 4.17
CA ASP A 71 6.29 3.73 4.79
C ASP A 71 7.37 4.49 4.00
N ASN A 72 7.11 4.80 2.73
CA ASN A 72 8.02 5.52 1.84
C ASN A 72 7.60 6.99 1.64
N ILE A 73 6.48 7.42 2.22
CA ILE A 73 6.04 8.82 2.19
C ILE A 73 6.68 9.49 3.39
N VAL A 74 7.79 10.18 3.15
CA VAL A 74 8.59 10.83 4.19
C VAL A 74 8.62 12.33 3.98
N GLU A 75 8.69 13.06 5.09
CA GLU A 75 9.03 14.47 5.06
C GLU A 75 10.55 14.61 5.09
N PHE A 76 11.09 15.37 4.14
CA PHE A 76 12.51 15.65 4.09
C PHE A 76 12.82 16.86 4.97
N VAL A 77 13.25 16.59 6.19
CA VAL A 77 13.59 17.61 7.18
C VAL A 77 15.10 17.75 7.29
N PRO A 78 15.63 19.00 7.32
CA PRO A 78 17.06 19.20 7.50
C PRO A 78 17.50 18.60 8.84
N SER A 79 18.63 17.90 8.82
CA SER A 79 19.19 17.29 10.02
C SER A 79 20.70 17.54 10.11
N GLN A 80 21.23 17.62 11.32
CA GLN A 80 22.67 17.69 11.56
C GLN A 80 23.14 16.33 12.08
N GLN A 81 24.23 15.82 11.50
CA GLN A 81 24.83 14.58 11.94
C GLN A 81 26.28 14.84 12.37
N ILE A 82 26.63 14.37 13.56
CA ILE A 82 28.00 14.47 14.07
C ILE A 82 28.76 13.22 13.62
N GLY A 83 29.82 13.42 12.83
CA GLY A 83 30.74 12.37 12.41
C GLY A 83 31.48 11.75 13.60
N LYS A 84 32.03 10.55 13.41
CA LYS A 84 32.80 9.85 14.46
C LYS A 84 34.04 10.62 14.94
N ASP A 85 34.49 11.57 14.13
CA ASP A 85 35.57 12.51 14.37
C ASP A 85 35.12 13.81 15.07
N GLY A 86 33.84 13.95 15.39
CA GLY A 86 33.26 15.15 16.01
C GLY A 86 32.92 16.26 15.01
N SER A 87 33.08 16.04 13.71
CA SER A 87 32.70 17.02 12.68
C SER A 87 31.18 17.10 12.56
N ASN A 88 30.62 18.32 12.52
CA ASN A 88 29.21 18.52 12.22
C ASN A 88 29.00 18.53 10.71
N MET A 89 28.18 17.61 10.21
CA MET A 89 27.78 17.55 8.81
C MET A 89 26.29 17.90 8.71
N GLU A 90 25.97 18.89 7.88
CA GLU A 90 24.59 19.15 7.50
C GLU A 90 24.14 18.06 6.52
N MET A 91 23.10 17.33 6.89
CA MET A 91 22.36 16.46 5.98
C MET A 91 21.08 17.22 5.62
N CYS A 92 21.16 17.93 4.50
CA CYS A 92 19.98 18.40 3.80
C CYS A 92 19.29 17.19 3.23
#